data_AF-A0A5K1DAG1-F1
#
_entry.id   AF-A0A5K1DAG1-F1
#
_cell.length_a   1.000
_cell.length_b   1.000
_cell.length_c   1.000
_cell.angle_alpha   90.00
_cell.angle_beta   90.00
_cell.angle_gamma   90.00
#
_symmetry.space_group_name_H-M   'P 1'
#
loop_
_entity.id
_entity.type
_entity.pdbx_description
1 polymer ?
#
loop_
_entity_poly.entity_id
_entity_poly.type
_entity_poly.pdbx_seq_one_letter_code
_entity_poly.pdbx_strand_id
1 'polypeptide(L)'
;EKPTDEEKKEYETFENDDLMAKTIVLTFMKDDLIRVFEDCPTAKDMLDSISSKFNTTTTMYVQLLLEQYTSYKMKESDRVVDHVNKMLVMAKNPAV
;
A
#
# COMPACT_ATOMS: atom_id res chain seq x y z
N GLU A 1 12.09 25.97 28.65
CA GLU A 1 12.94 25.17 29.56
C GLU A 1 14.06 24.52 28.77
N LYS A 2 15.12 24.04 29.43
CA LYS A 2 16.23 23.33 28.79
C LYS A 2 15.96 21.83 28.88
N PRO A 3 16.15 21.03 27.81
CA PRO A 3 15.83 19.61 27.84
C PRO A 3 16.63 18.88 28.92
N THR A 4 15.98 17.95 29.62
CA THR A 4 16.62 17.04 30.58
C THR A 4 17.53 16.06 29.84
N ASP A 5 18.44 15.42 30.56
CA ASP A 5 19.32 14.42 29.96
C ASP A 5 18.56 13.14 29.56
N GLU A 6 17.44 12.86 30.22
CA GLU A 6 16.51 11.78 29.87
C GLU A 6 15.79 12.06 28.55
N GLU A 7 15.29 13.28 28.35
CA GLU A 7 14.65 13.71 27.10
C GLU A 7 15.61 13.64 25.90
N LYS A 8 16.88 13.99 26.10
CA LYS A 8 17.90 13.86 25.03
C LYS A 8 18.15 12.42 24.65
N LYS A 9 18.27 11.52 25.64
CA LYS A 9 18.49 10.09 25.41
C LYS A 9 17.29 9.45 24.69
N GLU A 10 16.08 9.83 25.07
CA GLU A 10 14.86 9.37 24.40
C GLU A 10 14.83 9.81 22.93
N TYR A 11 15.16 11.08 22.67
CA TYR A 11 15.26 11.60 21.31
C TYR A 11 16.33 10.88 20.47
N GLU A 12 17.52 10.64 21.02
CA GLU A 12 18.57 9.87 20.34
C GLU A 12 18.15 8.42 20.03
N THR A 13 17.39 7.80 20.94
CA THR A 13 16.86 6.44 20.72
C THR A 13 15.85 6.46 19.57
N PHE A 14 14.93 7.44 19.57
CA PHE A 14 13.96 7.63 18.50
C PHE A 14 14.64 7.82 17.13
N GLU A 15 15.64 8.70 17.02
CA GLU A 15 16.33 8.95 15.76
C GLU A 15 17.03 7.68 15.21
N ASN A 16 17.63 6.87 16.10
CA ASN A 16 18.25 5.61 15.71
C ASN A 16 17.22 4.58 15.23
N ASP A 17 16.11 4.44 15.95
CA ASP A 17 15.03 3.51 15.60
C ASP A 17 14.36 3.93 14.28
N ASP A 18 14.12 5.23 14.07
CA ASP A 18 13.54 5.78 12.84
C ASP A 18 14.46 5.54 11.64
N LEU A 19 15.76 5.81 11.79
CA LEU A 19 16.74 5.53 10.74
C LEU A 19 16.83 4.03 10.39
N MET A 20 16.78 3.16 11.41
CA MET A 20 16.77 1.71 11.19
C MET A 20 15.52 1.28 10.43
N ALA A 21 14.34 1.77 10.81
CA ALA A 21 13.09 1.47 10.14
C ALA A 21 13.11 1.94 8.68
N LYS A 22 13.56 3.17 8.40
CA LYS A 22 13.75 3.69 7.03
C LYS A 22 14.67 2.78 6.22
N THR A 23 15.80 2.40 6.78
CA THR A 23 16.78 1.54 6.10
C THR A 23 16.20 0.18 5.74
N ILE A 24 15.46 -0.45 6.67
CA ILE A 24 14.80 -1.74 6.44
C ILE A 24 13.78 -1.62 5.30
N VAL A 25 12.91 -0.60 5.33
CA VAL A 25 11.90 -0.40 4.28
C VAL A 25 12.55 -0.25 2.91
N LEU A 26 13.60 0.58 2.80
CA LEU A 26 14.30 0.82 1.53
C LEU A 26 15.08 -0.41 1.04
N THR A 27 15.64 -1.22 1.95
CA THR A 27 16.41 -2.44 1.58
C THR A 27 15.57 -3.45 0.81
N PHE A 28 14.27 -3.53 1.09
CA PHE A 28 13.35 -4.45 0.40
C PHE A 28 12.60 -3.80 -0.77
N MET A 29 12.93 -2.56 -1.10
CA MET A 29 12.29 -1.78 -2.15
C MET A 29 13.09 -1.86 -3.46
N LYS A 30 12.41 -1.75 -4.60
CA LYS A 30 13.07 -1.66 -5.91
C LYS A 30 13.74 -0.29 -6.08
N ASP A 31 14.85 -0.24 -6.80
CA ASP A 31 15.66 0.98 -7.03
C ASP A 31 14.86 2.19 -7.55
N ASP A 32 13.87 1.95 -8.39
CA ASP A 32 13.00 3.00 -8.93
C ASP A 32 12.08 3.61 -7.87
N LEU A 33 11.68 2.83 -6.88
CA LEU A 33 10.87 3.29 -5.75
C LEU A 33 11.73 3.86 -4.61
N ILE A 34 12.97 3.40 -4.40
CA ILE A 34 13.89 3.96 -3.40
C ILE A 34 14.01 5.48 -3.59
N ARG A 35 14.29 5.92 -4.82
CA ARG A 35 14.42 7.35 -5.17
C ARG A 35 13.17 8.19 -4.93
N VAL A 36 12.01 7.55 -4.76
CA VAL A 36 10.75 8.24 -4.50
C VAL A 36 10.55 8.47 -3.00
N PHE A 37 11.10 7.60 -2.16
CA PHE A 37 10.77 7.53 -0.74
C PHE A 37 11.97 7.77 0.19
N GLU A 38 13.20 7.74 -0.31
CA GLU A 38 14.42 7.92 0.51
C GLU A 38 14.48 9.26 1.25
N ASP A 39 13.94 10.31 0.63
CA ASP A 39 13.90 11.68 1.17
C ASP A 39 12.75 11.92 2.17
N CYS A 40 11.95 10.90 2.51
CA CYS A 40 10.92 11.04 3.53
C CYS A 40 11.54 11.40 4.89
N PRO A 41 11.02 12.41 5.63
CA PRO A 41 11.63 12.86 6.88
C PRO A 41 11.75 11.74 7.91
N THR A 42 10.65 11.04 8.16
CA THR A 42 10.59 9.91 9.12
C THR A 42 10.20 8.60 8.45
N ALA A 43 10.45 7.48 9.12
CA ALA A 43 9.92 6.16 8.72
C ALA A 43 8.39 6.17 8.63
N LYS A 44 7.74 6.92 9.53
CA LYS A 44 6.28 7.11 9.51
C LYS A 44 5.84 7.80 8.22
N ASP A 45 6.45 8.93 7.85
CA ASP A 45 6.10 9.65 6.63
C ASP A 45 6.33 8.79 5.38
N MET A 46 7.37 7.95 5.40
CA MET A 46 7.65 6.98 4.35
C MET A 46 6.51 5.96 4.21
N LEU A 47 6.08 5.35 5.31
CA LEU A 47 4.99 4.38 5.31
C LEU A 47 3.63 4.99 4.95
N ASP A 48 3.36 6.20 5.44
CA ASP A 48 2.14 6.96 5.12
C ASP A 48 2.13 7.32 3.61
N SER A 49 3.28 7.69 3.03
CA SER A 49 3.43 7.97 1.60
C SER A 49 3.28 6.72 0.72
N ILE A 50 3.86 5.59 1.14
CA ILE A 50 3.68 4.29 0.48
C ILE A 50 2.20 3.92 0.49
N SER A 51 1.56 4.02 1.66
CA SER A 51 0.14 3.70 1.82
C SER A 51 -0.73 4.59 0.95
N SER A 52 -0.48 5.90 0.92
CA SER A 52 -1.20 6.82 0.03
C SER A 52 -1.01 6.47 -1.45
N LYS A 53 0.22 6.16 -1.88
CA LYS A 53 0.51 5.88 -3.29
C LYS A 53 -0.10 4.57 -3.78
N PHE A 54 -0.10 3.51 -2.95
CA PHE A 54 -0.46 2.16 -3.38
C PHE A 54 -1.80 1.66 -2.83
N ASN A 55 -2.30 2.19 -1.72
CA ASN A 55 -3.60 1.81 -1.15
C ASN A 55 -4.73 2.74 -1.60
N THR A 56 -4.47 3.69 -2.52
CA THR A 56 -5.53 4.51 -3.11
C THR A 56 -6.20 3.75 -4.25
N THR A 57 -7.45 3.35 -4.02
CA THR A 57 -8.36 2.91 -5.08
C THR A 57 -8.68 4.10 -5.99
N THR A 58 -8.05 4.17 -7.17
CA THR A 58 -8.35 5.26 -8.11
C THR A 58 -9.73 5.07 -8.75
N THR A 59 -10.43 6.16 -9.10
CA THR A 59 -11.71 6.09 -9.83
C THR A 59 -11.57 5.29 -11.13
N MET A 60 -10.42 5.42 -11.81
CA MET A 60 -10.12 4.66 -13.03
C MET A 60 -10.03 3.16 -12.76
N TYR A 61 -9.44 2.75 -11.63
CA TYR A 61 -9.38 1.36 -11.21
C TYR A 61 -10.78 0.80 -10.90
N VAL A 62 -11.64 1.56 -10.21
CA VAL A 62 -13.04 1.18 -9.98
C VAL A 62 -13.80 0.99 -11.29
N GLN A 63 -13.64 1.93 -12.24
CA GLN A 63 -14.26 1.85 -13.56
C GLN A 63 -13.80 0.62 -14.34
N LEU A 64 -12.50 0.32 -14.32
CA LEU A 64 -11.94 -0.87 -14.95
C LEU A 64 -12.54 -2.15 -14.36
N LEU A 65 -12.67 -2.24 -13.04
CA LEU A 65 -13.28 -3.40 -12.38
C LEU A 65 -14.76 -3.55 -12.74
N LEU A 66 -15.51 -2.44 -12.81
CA LEU A 66 -16.91 -2.45 -13.22
C LEU A 66 -17.07 -2.90 -14.68
N GLU A 67 -16.20 -2.42 -15.58
CA GLU A 67 -16.15 -2.84 -16.98
C GLU A 67 -15.85 -4.34 -17.08
N GLN A 68 -14.83 -4.83 -16.35
CA GLN A 68 -14.51 -6.27 -16.31
C GLN A 68 -15.68 -7.10 -15.81
N TYR A 69 -16.34 -6.68 -14.73
CA TYR A 69 -17.49 -7.40 -14.16
C TYR A 69 -18.67 -7.45 -15.13
N THR A 70 -19.01 -6.34 -15.77
CA THR A 70 -20.19 -6.24 -16.65
C THR A 70 -19.97 -6.89 -18.02
N SER A 71 -18.74 -6.86 -18.51
CA SER A 71 -18.33 -7.48 -19.78
C SER A 71 -18.07 -8.99 -19.66
N TYR A 72 -17.81 -9.52 -18.46
CA TYR A 72 -17.57 -10.95 -18.27
C TYR A 72 -18.84 -11.77 -18.53
N LYS A 73 -18.79 -12.67 -19.52
CA LYS A 73 -19.89 -13.57 -19.88
C LYS A 73 -19.49 -15.02 -19.65
N MET A 74 -20.48 -15.82 -19.23
CA MET A 74 -20.35 -17.27 -19.15
C MET A 74 -20.22 -17.85 -20.55
N LYS A 75 -19.29 -18.77 -20.76
CA LYS A 75 -19.18 -19.53 -22.02
C LYS A 75 -20.10 -20.75 -21.96
N GLU A 76 -20.46 -21.29 -23.12
CA GLU A 76 -21.32 -22.47 -23.23
C GLU A 76 -20.70 -23.72 -22.57
N SER A 77 -19.36 -23.80 -22.55
CA SER A 77 -18.62 -24.88 -21.88
C SER A 77 -18.47 -24.70 -20.36
N ASP A 78 -18.81 -23.54 -19.81
CA ASP A 78 -18.58 -23.24 -18.39
C ASP A 78 -19.68 -23.84 -17.51
N ARG A 79 -19.30 -24.32 -16.32
CA ARG A 79 -20.29 -24.68 -15.30
C ARG A 79 -20.80 -23.42 -14.62
N VAL A 80 -22.12 -23.34 -14.44
CA VAL A 80 -22.79 -22.20 -13.80
C VAL A 80 -22.20 -21.87 -12.42
N VAL A 81 -21.92 -22.90 -11.61
CA VAL A 81 -21.34 -22.71 -10.26
C VAL A 81 -19.96 -22.05 -10.32
N ASP A 82 -19.12 -22.47 -11.26
CA ASP A 82 -17.77 -21.92 -11.41
C ASP A 82 -17.83 -20.47 -11.92
N HIS A 83 -18.76 -20.18 -12.83
CA HIS A 83 -19.02 -18.82 -13.29
C HIS A 83 -19.51 -17.91 -12.15
N VAL A 84 -20.49 -18.34 -11.37
CA VAL A 84 -21.03 -17.58 -10.23
C VAL A 84 -19.96 -17.34 -9.16
N ASN A 85 -19.14 -18.35 -8.84
CA ASN A 85 -18.04 -18.18 -7.90
C ASN A 85 -17.03 -17.14 -8.40
N LYS A 86 -16.71 -17.13 -9.69
CA LYS A 86 -15.81 -16.14 -10.27
C LYS A 86 -16.40 -14.73 -10.26
N MET A 87 -17.67 -14.58 -10.61
CA MET A 87 -18.38 -13.30 -10.50
C MET A 87 -18.42 -12.81 -9.04
N LEU A 88 -18.65 -13.70 -8.08
CA LEU A 88 -18.61 -13.35 -6.65
C LEU A 88 -17.22 -12.86 -6.20
N VAL A 89 -16.14 -13.48 -6.68
CA VAL A 89 -14.78 -13.01 -6.41
C VAL A 89 -14.54 -11.62 -6.99
N MET A 90 -14.98 -11.38 -8.24
CA MET A 90 -14.87 -10.06 -8.88
C MET A 90 -15.67 -8.99 -8.11
N ALA A 91 -16.88 -9.32 -7.64
CA ALA A 91 -17.74 -8.43 -6.87
C ALA A 91 -17.26 -8.15 -5.43
N LYS A 92 -16.35 -8.96 -4.89
CA LYS A 92 -15.70 -8.70 -3.58
C LYS A 92 -14.50 -7.77 -3.68
N ASN A 93 -14.02 -7.50 -4.90
CA ASN A 93 -12.87 -6.65 -5.15
C ASN A 93 -13.15 -5.22 -5.70
N PRO A 94 -14.39 -4.65 -5.74
CA PRO A 94 -14.66 -3.44 -6.51
C PRO A 94 -14.11 -2.15 -5.88
N ALA A 95 -13.90 -2.10 -4.56
CA ALA A 95 -13.29 -1.02 -3.79
C ALA A 95 -13.57 -1.30 -2.31
N VAL A 96 -12.57 -1.15 -1.43
CA VAL A 96 -12.81 -0.43 -0.18
C VAL A 96 -12.72 1.06 -0.53
#